data_AF-A0AAW0KRD4-F1
#
_entry.id   AF-A0AAW0KRD4-F1
#
_cell.length_a   1.000
_cell.length_b   1.000
_cell.length_c   1.000
_cell.angle_alpha   90.00
_cell.angle_beta   90.00
_cell.angle_gamma   90.00
#
_symmetry.space_group_name_H-M   'P 1'
#
loop_
_entity.id
_entity.type
_entity.pdbx_description
1 polymer ?
#
loop_
_entity_poly.entity_id
_entity_poly.type
_entity_poly.pdbx_seq_one_letter_code
_entity_poly.pdbx_strand_id
1 'polypeptide(L)'
;MGSLTFDNDHENNSHFVTNPLDPKEFRRQGHLIIDFIADYYENIERYQVLSQVEPNYLRSLLPESAPFSPESIETILQDVQKYIIPGITHWQSPNYFAYFPSSGSTAGFLGEMLSTGFNVVGSIGCHHLLQLN
;
A
#
# COMPACT_ATOMS: atom_id res chain seq x y z
N MET A 1 60.07 15.14 -1.12
CA MET A 1 58.95 16.10 -1.10
C MET A 1 58.18 15.95 -2.41
N GLY A 2 56.87 15.73 -2.32
CA GLY A 2 56.00 15.49 -3.47
C GLY A 2 54.95 14.43 -3.16
N SER A 3 54.05 14.70 -2.22
CA SER A 3 52.87 13.89 -1.96
C SER A 3 51.78 14.37 -2.92
N LEU A 4 51.36 13.50 -3.83
CA LEU A 4 50.17 13.72 -4.65
C LEU A 4 48.96 13.47 -3.75
N THR A 5 48.25 14.53 -3.39
CA THR A 5 46.92 14.44 -2.81
C THR A 5 45.97 13.94 -3.88
N PHE A 6 45.38 12.76 -3.67
CA PHE A 6 44.21 12.34 -4.40
C PHE A 6 43.02 13.10 -3.82
N ASP A 7 42.65 14.20 -4.47
CA ASP A 7 41.35 14.83 -4.26
C ASP A 7 40.29 13.90 -4.84
N ASN A 8 39.67 13.11 -3.96
CA ASN A 8 38.56 12.26 -4.31
C ASN A 8 37.27 13.06 -4.12
N ASP A 9 36.92 13.81 -5.15
CA ASP A 9 35.56 14.30 -5.39
C ASP A 9 34.64 13.08 -5.56
N HIS A 10 33.91 12.73 -4.49
CA HIS A 10 32.75 11.85 -4.60
C HIS A 10 31.54 12.51 -3.96
N GLU A 11 30.73 13.09 -4.85
CA GLU A 11 29.27 13.12 -4.84
C GLU A 11 28.62 12.42 -3.62
N ASN A 12 28.36 13.19 -2.57
CA ASN A 12 27.32 12.84 -1.61
C ASN A 12 25.95 13.18 -2.22
N ASN A 13 25.57 12.46 -3.28
CA ASN A 13 24.16 12.36 -3.64
C ASN A 13 23.58 11.26 -2.75
N SER A 14 23.09 11.68 -1.58
CA SER A 14 22.42 10.82 -0.61
C SER A 14 21.16 10.23 -1.25
N HIS A 15 21.31 9.13 -1.97
CA HIS A 15 20.22 8.20 -2.22
C HIS A 15 19.78 7.69 -0.85
N PHE A 16 18.73 8.30 -0.31
CA PHE A 16 18.08 7.88 0.93
C PHE A 16 17.50 6.48 0.71
N VAL A 17 18.30 5.44 0.94
CA VAL A 17 17.77 4.11 1.20
C VAL A 17 17.17 4.18 2.60
N THR A 18 15.94 4.68 2.70
CA THR A 18 15.17 4.63 3.95
C THR A 18 14.91 3.17 4.28
N ASN A 19 15.14 2.79 5.55
CA ASN A 19 14.69 1.50 6.06
C ASN A 19 13.20 1.31 5.70
N PRO A 20 12.81 0.25 4.96
CA PRO A 20 11.42 0.03 4.58
C PRO A 20 10.45 -0.05 5.77
N LEU A 21 10.96 -0.36 6.97
CA LEU A 21 10.23 -0.37 8.23
C LEU A 21 10.65 0.77 9.17
N ASP A 22 11.03 1.93 8.63
CA ASP A 22 11.30 3.10 9.46
C ASP A 22 10.02 3.51 10.24
N PRO A 23 10.05 3.54 11.59
CA PRO A 23 8.84 3.81 12.37
C PRO A 23 8.29 5.23 12.22
N LYS A 24 9.07 6.20 11.73
CA LYS A 24 8.57 7.57 11.49
C LYS A 24 7.83 7.61 10.17
N GLU A 25 8.43 7.06 9.12
CA GLU A 25 7.79 6.99 7.81
C GLU A 25 6.57 6.06 7.83
N PHE A 26 6.63 4.93 8.52
CA PHE A 26 5.48 4.06 8.73
C PHE A 26 4.30 4.81 9.36
N ARG A 27 4.54 5.62 10.40
CA ARG A 27 3.49 6.42 11.03
C ARG A 27 2.95 7.50 10.08
N ARG A 28 3.84 8.18 9.35
CA ARG A 28 3.45 9.23 8.40
C ARG A 28 2.55 8.68 7.29
N GLN A 29 3.01 7.63 6.60
CA GLN A 29 2.26 7.01 5.51
C GLN A 29 1.01 6.30 6.02
N GLY A 30 1.09 5.65 7.19
CA GLY A 30 -0.04 5.00 7.84
C GLY A 30 -1.18 5.98 8.14
N HIS A 31 -0.88 7.17 8.67
CA HIS A 31 -1.90 8.19 8.88
C HIS A 31 -2.53 8.67 7.57
N LEU A 32 -1.74 8.92 6.53
CA LEU A 32 -2.27 9.31 5.22
C LEU A 32 -3.23 8.26 4.63
N ILE A 33 -2.90 6.98 4.76
CA ILE A 33 -3.76 5.89 4.30
C ILE A 33 -5.05 5.81 5.14
N ILE A 34 -4.95 6.01 6.45
CA ILE A 34 -6.13 6.02 7.33
C ILE A 34 -7.06 7.18 6.99
N ASP A 35 -6.52 8.37 6.79
CA ASP A 35 -7.29 9.56 6.38
C ASP A 35 -7.97 9.30 5.02
N PHE A 36 -7.25 8.73 4.06
CA PHE A 36 -7.81 8.36 2.75
C PHE A 36 -8.97 7.35 2.84
N ILE A 37 -8.82 6.32 3.68
CA ILE A 37 -9.88 5.31 3.88
C ILE A 37 -11.08 5.91 4.61
N ALA A 38 -10.85 6.78 5.60
CA ALA A 38 -11.92 7.48 6.30
C ALA A 38 -12.72 8.36 5.33
N ASP A 39 -12.03 9.16 4.52
CA ASP A 39 -12.63 10.01 3.48
C ASP A 39 -13.39 9.15 2.44
N TYR A 40 -12.88 7.98 2.09
CA TYR A 40 -13.57 7.04 1.20
C TYR A 40 -14.91 6.58 1.78
N TYR A 41 -14.96 6.19 3.07
CA TYR A 41 -16.20 5.78 3.72
C TYR A 41 -17.18 6.93 3.90
N GLU A 42 -16.69 8.14 4.21
CA GLU A 42 -17.54 9.34 4.31
C GLU A 42 -18.21 9.66 2.96
N ASN A 43 -17.49 9.45 1.85
CA ASN A 43 -17.95 9.77 0.51
C ASN A 43 -18.50 8.59 -0.28
N ILE A 44 -18.65 7.41 0.34
CA ILE A 44 -18.96 6.16 -0.38
C ILE A 44 -20.27 6.21 -1.16
N GLU A 45 -21.25 6.97 -0.66
CA GLU A 45 -22.56 7.16 -1.29
C GLU A 45 -22.50 7.99 -2.58
N ARG A 46 -21.42 8.75 -2.79
CA ARG A 46 -21.23 9.56 -3.99
C ARG A 46 -20.78 8.73 -5.19
N TYR A 47 -20.19 7.56 -4.94
CA TYR A 47 -19.73 6.67 -5.98
C TYR A 47 -20.88 5.80 -6.51
N GLN A 48 -20.78 5.43 -7.79
CA GLN A 48 -21.72 4.49 -8.40
C GLN A 48 -21.50 3.10 -7.81
N VAL A 49 -22.53 2.54 -7.18
CA VAL A 49 -22.44 1.25 -6.46
C VAL A 49 -21.83 0.14 -7.33
N LEU A 50 -22.30 0.02 -8.57
CA LEU A 50 -21.75 -0.87 -9.57
C LEU A 50 -20.76 -0.10 -10.44
N SER A 51 -19.56 -0.65 -10.61
CA SER A 51 -18.55 -0.12 -11.52
C SER A 51 -19.08 -0.03 -12.96
N GLN A 52 -18.78 1.10 -13.63
CA GLN A 52 -19.23 1.39 -15.00
C GLN A 52 -18.09 1.35 -16.02
N VAL A 53 -16.93 0.80 -15.65
CA VAL A 53 -15.76 0.75 -16.52
C VAL A 53 -15.86 -0.39 -17.52
N GLU A 54 -15.24 -0.20 -18.68
CA GLU A 54 -15.10 -1.24 -19.69
C GLU A 54 -14.04 -2.28 -19.28
N PRO A 55 -14.18 -3.55 -19.72
CA PRO A 55 -13.13 -4.54 -19.57
C PRO A 55 -11.80 -4.04 -20.13
N ASN A 56 -10.70 -4.33 -19.43
CA ASN A 56 -9.33 -3.89 -19.75
C ASN A 56 -9.05 -2.38 -19.66
N TYR A 57 -9.97 -1.53 -19.19
CA TYR A 57 -9.72 -0.07 -19.10
C TYR A 57 -8.44 0.28 -18.33
N LEU A 58 -8.10 -0.48 -17.29
CA LEU A 58 -6.95 -0.17 -16.43
C LEU A 58 -5.61 -0.43 -17.13
N ARG A 59 -5.56 -1.38 -18.06
CA ARG A 59 -4.31 -1.76 -18.76
C ARG A 59 -3.78 -0.63 -19.64
N SER A 60 -4.66 0.17 -20.23
CA SER A 60 -4.25 1.33 -21.05
C SER A 60 -3.87 2.55 -20.23
N LEU A 61 -4.20 2.57 -18.93
CA LEU A 61 -3.94 3.70 -18.02
C LEU A 61 -2.64 3.54 -17.23
N LEU A 62 -2.15 2.31 -17.06
CA LEU A 62 -0.94 2.00 -16.32
C LEU A 62 0.25 1.76 -17.25
N PRO A 63 1.49 2.02 -16.80
CA PRO A 63 2.69 1.70 -17.55
C PRO A 63 2.85 0.18 -17.76
N GLU A 64 3.48 -0.22 -18.86
CA GLU A 64 3.68 -1.64 -19.21
C GLU A 64 4.67 -2.37 -18.31
N SER A 65 5.56 -1.63 -17.64
CA SER A 65 6.59 -2.16 -16.75
C SER A 65 6.61 -1.40 -15.43
N ALA A 66 7.11 -2.06 -14.38
CA ALA A 66 7.30 -1.45 -13.07
C ALA A 66 8.31 -0.28 -13.17
N PRO A 67 8.09 0.80 -12.40
CA PRO A 67 9.00 1.95 -12.40
C PRO A 67 10.38 1.54 -11.87
N PHE A 68 11.43 2.07 -12.50
CA PHE A 68 12.82 1.84 -12.08
C PHE A 68 13.22 2.65 -10.84
N SER A 69 12.50 3.73 -10.55
CA SER A 69 12.74 4.63 -9.43
C SER A 69 11.54 4.63 -8.48
N PRO A 70 11.76 4.90 -7.18
CA PRO A 70 10.66 4.94 -6.22
C PRO A 70 9.70 6.10 -6.53
N GLU A 71 8.42 5.85 -6.32
CA GLU A 71 7.35 6.85 -6.41
C GLU A 71 6.86 7.22 -5.01
N SER A 72 6.36 8.45 -4.85
CA SER A 72 5.83 8.92 -3.57
C SER A 72 4.50 8.23 -3.25
N ILE A 73 4.19 8.06 -1.95
CA ILE A 73 2.90 7.50 -1.54
C ILE A 73 1.73 8.40 -1.97
N GLU A 74 1.96 9.71 -2.03
CA GLU A 74 0.99 10.69 -2.47
C GLU A 74 0.60 10.49 -3.95
N THR A 75 1.59 10.22 -4.81
CA THR A 75 1.35 9.86 -6.22
C THR A 75 0.52 8.58 -6.32
N ILE A 76 0.87 7.56 -5.54
CA ILE A 76 0.16 6.28 -5.54
C ILE A 76 -1.30 6.45 -5.08
N LEU A 77 -1.55 7.22 -4.02
CA LEU A 77 -2.92 7.48 -3.55
C LEU A 77 -3.75 8.27 -4.57
N GLN A 78 -3.13 9.22 -5.29
CA GLN A 78 -3.79 9.92 -6.40
C GLN A 78 -4.16 8.96 -7.53
N ASP A 79 -3.28 8.02 -7.87
CA ASP A 79 -3.56 7.00 -8.89
C ASP A 79 -4.66 6.03 -8.44
N VAL A 80 -4.69 5.66 -7.16
CA VAL A 80 -5.80 4.87 -6.59
C VAL A 80 -7.11 5.62 -6.75
N GLN A 81 -7.15 6.91 -6.40
CA GLN A 81 -8.35 7.71 -6.52
C GLN A 81 -8.82 7.88 -7.98
N LYS A 82 -7.87 8.10 -8.89
CA LYS A 82 -8.17 8.42 -10.29
C LYS A 82 -8.48 7.20 -11.14
N TYR A 83 -7.74 6.11 -10.95
CA TYR A 83 -7.79 4.95 -11.84
C TYR A 83 -8.45 3.73 -11.18
N ILE A 84 -8.29 3.53 -9.86
CA ILE A 84 -8.78 2.32 -9.21
C ILE A 84 -10.21 2.49 -8.69
N ILE A 85 -10.52 3.59 -7.99
CA ILE A 85 -11.86 3.84 -7.42
C ILE A 85 -12.98 3.73 -8.47
N PRO A 86 -12.86 4.31 -9.68
CA PRO A 86 -13.92 4.19 -10.69
C PRO A 86 -14.20 2.75 -11.13
N GLY A 87 -13.21 1.86 -11.02
CA GLY A 87 -13.33 0.46 -11.37
C GLY A 87 -13.84 -0.45 -10.25
N ILE A 88 -13.97 0.05 -9.03
CA ILE A 88 -14.43 -0.72 -7.88
C ILE A 88 -15.96 -0.75 -7.85
N THR A 89 -16.53 -1.93 -7.67
CA THR A 89 -17.93 -2.07 -7.21
C THR A 89 -17.95 -1.89 -5.70
N HIS A 90 -18.67 -0.90 -5.19
CA HIS A 90 -18.62 -0.50 -3.79
C HIS A 90 -19.54 -1.35 -2.90
N TRP A 91 -19.06 -2.51 -2.49
CA TRP A 91 -19.80 -3.45 -1.62
C TRP A 91 -20.21 -2.88 -0.26
N GLN A 92 -19.46 -1.91 0.26
CA GLN A 92 -19.78 -1.24 1.54
C GLN A 92 -20.74 -0.07 1.37
N SER A 93 -21.16 0.26 0.15
CA SER A 93 -22.16 1.31 -0.06
C SER A 93 -23.47 0.92 0.62
N PRO A 94 -24.15 1.84 1.32
CA PRO A 94 -25.47 1.55 1.93
C PRO A 94 -26.54 1.20 0.88
N ASN A 95 -26.26 1.49 -0.40
CA ASN A 95 -27.13 1.20 -1.53
C ASN A 95 -26.73 -0.11 -2.27
N TYR A 96 -25.84 -0.93 -1.70
CA TYR A 96 -25.46 -2.23 -2.27
C TYR A 96 -26.40 -3.34 -1.81
N PHE A 97 -27.22 -3.85 -2.73
CA PHE A 97 -28.22 -4.89 -2.45
C PHE A 97 -28.03 -6.17 -3.28
N ALA A 98 -26.87 -6.33 -3.93
CA ALA A 98 -26.59 -7.49 -4.76
C ALA A 98 -25.98 -8.66 -3.94
N TYR A 99 -26.24 -9.90 -4.36
CA TYR A 99 -25.68 -11.12 -3.76
C TYR A 99 -25.90 -11.24 -2.24
N PHE A 100 -24.81 -11.33 -1.47
CA PHE A 100 -24.77 -11.37 -0.01
C PHE A 100 -23.83 -10.28 0.51
N PRO A 101 -24.10 -9.69 1.68
CA PRO A 101 -23.27 -8.63 2.22
C PRO A 101 -21.85 -9.14 2.52
N SER A 102 -20.85 -8.40 2.05
CA SER A 102 -19.48 -8.53 2.54
C SER A 102 -19.37 -7.64 3.77
N SER A 103 -19.56 -8.17 4.98
CA SER A 103 -19.62 -7.36 6.19
C SER A 103 -18.25 -6.87 6.63
N GLY A 104 -18.03 -5.55 6.59
CA GLY A 104 -16.88 -4.88 7.21
C GLY A 104 -17.27 -4.20 8.53
N SER A 105 -16.30 -4.02 9.43
CA SER A 105 -16.50 -3.21 10.64
C SER A 105 -15.20 -2.53 11.04
N THR A 106 -15.28 -1.43 11.79
CA THR A 106 -14.08 -0.76 12.36
C THR A 106 -13.25 -1.73 13.20
N ALA A 107 -13.88 -2.58 14.00
CA ALA A 107 -13.18 -3.57 14.81
C ALA A 107 -12.44 -4.61 13.96
N GLY A 108 -13.09 -5.10 12.89
CA GLY A 108 -12.46 -6.04 11.94
C GLY A 108 -11.26 -5.40 11.22
N PHE A 109 -11.41 -4.16 10.76
CA PHE A 109 -10.33 -3.42 10.10
C PHE A 109 -9.14 -3.17 11.03
N LEU A 110 -9.38 -2.75 12.28
CA LEU A 110 -8.30 -2.57 13.27
C LEU A 110 -7.64 -3.90 13.65
N GLY A 111 -8.41 -4.99 13.69
CA GLY A 111 -7.89 -6.34 13.89
C GLY A 111 -6.94 -6.77 12.76
N GLU A 112 -7.34 -6.54 11.51
CA GLU A 112 -6.51 -6.82 10.34
C GLU A 112 -5.23 -5.98 10.35
N MET A 113 -5.32 -4.69 10.69
CA MET A 113 -4.17 -3.82 10.83
C MET A 113 -3.16 -4.32 11.87
N LEU A 114 -3.63 -4.77 13.04
CA LEU A 114 -2.76 -5.36 14.07
C LEU A 114 -2.12 -6.66 13.59
N SER A 115 -2.90 -7.51 12.94
CA SER A 115 -2.43 -8.78 12.37
C SER A 115 -1.30 -8.55 11.36
N THR A 116 -1.54 -7.69 10.37
CA THR A 116 -0.53 -7.31 9.35
C THR A 116 0.66 -6.60 9.98
N GLY A 117 0.44 -5.74 10.98
CA GLY A 117 1.50 -5.01 11.67
C GLY A 117 2.47 -5.92 12.44
N PHE A 118 1.97 -7.00 13.05
CA PHE A 118 2.84 -8.01 13.69
C PHE A 118 3.53 -8.92 12.68
N ASN A 119 2.90 -9.18 11.52
CA ASN A 119 3.45 -9.97 10.42
C ASN A 119 4.06 -11.32 10.87
N VAL A 120 3.41 -11.99 11.82
CA VAL A 120 3.87 -13.26 12.38
C VAL A 120 3.37 -14.45 11.56
N VAL A 121 4.26 -15.41 11.30
CA VAL A 121 3.89 -16.68 10.68
C VAL A 121 3.50 -17.67 11.78
N GLY A 122 2.22 -18.00 11.87
CA GLY A 122 1.66 -18.88 12.91
C GLY A 122 1.99 -20.37 12.76
N SER A 123 3.06 -20.74 12.07
CA SER A 123 3.46 -22.14 11.93
C SER A 123 4.10 -22.65 13.23
N ILE A 124 3.45 -23.62 13.85
CA ILE A 124 4.03 -24.38 14.95
C ILE A 124 4.83 -25.53 14.32
N GLY A 125 6.16 -25.43 14.28
CA GLY A 125 7.02 -26.59 14.10
C GLY A 125 8.09 -26.48 13.01
N CYS A 126 9.35 -26.40 13.45
CA CYS A 126 10.44 -27.27 12.96
C CYS A 126 11.76 -27.12 13.75
N HIS A 127 11.75 -26.54 14.97
CA HIS A 127 12.99 -26.43 15.75
C HIS A 127 13.41 -27.72 16.47
N HIS A 128 12.65 -28.82 16.32
CA HIS A 128 12.97 -30.15 16.91
C HIS A 128 13.40 -31.22 15.88
N LEU A 129 13.41 -30.92 14.57
CA LEU A 129 13.82 -31.91 13.56
C LEU A 129 15.14 -31.56 12.82
N LEU A 130 15.78 -30.44 13.15
CA LEU A 130 17.10 -30.09 12.61
C LEU A 130 18.27 -30.33 13.59
N GLN A 131 18.04 -31.04 14.70
CA GLN A 131 19.11 -31.51 15.60
C GLN A 131 19.24 -33.05 15.68
N LEU A 132 18.60 -33.80 14.78
CA LEU A 132 18.75 -35.26 14.70
C LEU A 132 18.91 -35.70 13.24
N ASN A 133 20.10 -35.48 12.68
CA ASN A 133 20.93 -36.49 12.00
C ASN A 133 22.20 -35.83 11.42
#